data_AF-A0A6C0CND5-F1
#
_entry.id   AF-A0A6C0CND5-F1
#
_cell.length_a   1.000
_cell.length_b   1.000
_cell.length_c   1.000
_cell.angle_alpha   90.00
_cell.angle_beta   90.00
_cell.angle_gamma   90.00
#
_symmetry.space_group_name_H-M   'P 1'
#
loop_
_entity.id
_entity.type
_entity.pdbx_description
1 polymer ?
#
loop_
_entity_poly.entity_id
_entity_poly.type
_entity_poly.pdbx_seq_one_letter_code
_entity_poly.pdbx_strand_id
1 'polypeptide(L)'
;MGLNPKIWLSHLFFVLETMAIQYPANPNSVAKKKYYDFIQNIPVFFPDKPMGENMLKILDKYPVTPYLSSRMSFMKWVHFIKTHIKRQMKEPIDNFYEHLEKYYENYKPQKIVNQENSKRKFRYIHFGLLVSILLGIFYIYKK
;
A
#
# COMPACT_ATOMS: atom_id res chain seq x y z
N MET A 1 0.02 11.08 -26.71
CA MET A 1 -0.94 10.83 -25.61
C MET A 1 -0.14 10.26 -24.46
N GLY A 2 -0.12 10.93 -23.31
CA GLY A 2 0.61 10.45 -22.13
C GLY A 2 -0.12 9.29 -21.45
N LEU A 3 0.62 8.42 -20.76
CA LEU A 3 0.05 7.31 -19.99
C LEU A 3 -0.42 7.82 -18.64
N ASN A 4 -1.66 7.52 -18.25
CA ASN A 4 -2.20 7.99 -16.97
C ASN A 4 -1.32 7.50 -15.79
N PRO A 5 -0.65 8.42 -15.06
CA PRO A 5 0.27 8.09 -13.98
C PRO A 5 -0.36 7.25 -12.87
N LYS A 6 -1.63 7.49 -12.56
CA LYS A 6 -2.33 6.79 -11.49
C LYS A 6 -2.41 5.28 -11.72
N ILE A 7 -2.49 4.87 -12.99
CA ILE A 7 -2.58 3.45 -13.36
C ILE A 7 -1.23 2.78 -13.11
N TRP A 8 -0.17 3.23 -13.78
CA TRP A 8 1.12 2.53 -13.73
C TRP A 8 1.91 2.77 -12.44
N LEU A 9 1.78 3.94 -11.78
CA LEU A 9 2.46 4.19 -10.50
C LEU A 9 1.97 3.23 -9.41
N SER A 10 0.69 2.89 -9.39
CA SER A 10 0.14 1.93 -8.44
C SER A 10 0.82 0.56 -8.58
N HIS A 11 0.99 0.09 -9.82
CA HIS A 11 1.68 -1.17 -10.12
C HIS A 11 3.19 -1.10 -9.83
N LEU A 12 3.86 0.01 -10.17
CA LEU A 12 5.26 0.21 -9.83
C LEU A 12 5.47 0.12 -8.31
N PHE A 13 4.69 0.86 -7.53
CA PHE A 13 4.83 0.85 -6.08
C PHE A 13 4.45 -0.49 -5.45
N PHE A 14 3.49 -1.22 -6.01
CA PHE A 14 3.20 -2.59 -5.59
C PHE A 14 4.44 -3.50 -5.72
N VAL A 15 5.16 -3.40 -6.83
CA VAL A 15 6.41 -4.17 -7.03
C VAL A 15 7.49 -3.70 -6.06
N LEU A 16 7.68 -2.39 -5.88
CA LEU A 16 8.67 -1.84 -4.93
C LEU A 16 8.39 -2.26 -3.49
N GLU A 17 7.13 -2.30 -3.09
CA GLU A 17 6.70 -2.77 -1.77
C GLU A 17 6.98 -4.26 -1.59
N THR A 18 6.70 -5.08 -2.61
CA THR A 18 7.08 -6.51 -2.61
C THR A 18 8.58 -6.66 -2.41
N MET A 19 9.38 -5.92 -3.18
CA MET A 19 10.85 -5.94 -3.09
C MET A 19 11.33 -5.50 -1.70
N ALA A 20 10.69 -4.48 -1.12
CA ALA A 20 11.06 -3.98 0.20
C ALA A 20 10.74 -4.96 1.32
N ILE A 21 9.58 -5.63 1.26
CA ILE A 21 9.20 -6.68 2.20
C ILE A 21 10.18 -7.86 2.12
N GLN A 22 10.62 -8.22 0.91
CA GLN A 22 11.57 -9.32 0.70
C GLN A 22 13.04 -8.92 0.79
N TYR A 23 13.34 -7.65 1.08
CA TYR A 23 14.72 -7.19 1.26
C TYR A 23 15.40 -7.96 2.41
N PRO A 24 16.69 -8.34 2.34
CA PRO A 24 17.33 -9.07 3.42
C PRO A 24 17.29 -8.29 4.74
N ALA A 25 17.08 -9.01 5.86
CA ALA A 25 17.12 -8.38 7.19
C ALA A 25 18.51 -7.79 7.47
N ASN A 26 19.57 -8.51 7.07
CA ASN A 26 20.97 -8.11 7.17
C ASN A 26 21.59 -8.08 5.75
N PRO A 27 21.43 -6.98 4.99
CA PRO A 27 21.89 -6.90 3.61
C PRO A 27 23.40 -6.69 3.52
N ASN A 28 24.07 -7.47 2.67
CA ASN A 28 25.48 -7.28 2.33
C ASN A 28 25.67 -6.13 1.32
N SER A 29 26.93 -5.75 1.06
CA SER A 29 27.27 -4.67 0.13
C SER A 29 26.73 -4.91 -1.29
N VAL A 30 26.73 -6.15 -1.76
CA VAL A 30 26.22 -6.53 -3.08
C VAL A 30 24.72 -6.30 -3.18
N ALA A 31 23.94 -6.74 -2.19
CA ALA A 31 22.50 -6.53 -2.14
C ALA A 31 22.17 -5.02 -2.08
N LYS A 32 22.85 -4.26 -1.19
CA LYS A 32 22.70 -2.81 -1.10
C LYS A 32 22.94 -2.14 -2.46
N LYS A 33 24.03 -2.50 -3.14
CA LYS A 33 24.36 -1.93 -4.45
C LYS A 33 23.28 -2.23 -5.49
N LYS A 34 22.81 -3.48 -5.60
CA LYS A 34 21.76 -3.85 -6.55
C LYS A 34 20.47 -3.05 -6.35
N TYR A 35 20.05 -2.87 -5.10
CA TYR A 35 18.84 -2.12 -4.77
C TYR A 35 19.04 -0.62 -5.00
N TYR A 36 20.21 -0.07 -4.65
CA TYR A 36 20.57 1.31 -4.96
C TYR A 36 20.52 1.57 -6.47
N ASP A 37 21.23 0.77 -7.27
CA ASP A 37 21.31 0.92 -8.72
C ASP A 37 19.92 0.79 -9.35
N PHE A 38 19.09 -0.16 -8.89
CA PHE A 38 17.72 -0.28 -9.35
C PHE A 38 16.91 1.00 -9.08
N ILE A 39 16.90 1.49 -7.84
CA ILE A 39 16.15 2.69 -7.45
C ILE A 39 16.61 3.93 -8.23
N GLN A 40 17.92 4.12 -8.40
CA GLN A 40 18.45 5.28 -9.12
C GLN A 40 18.12 5.26 -10.62
N ASN A 41 17.91 4.09 -11.20
CA ASN A 41 17.54 3.95 -12.61
C ASN A 41 16.02 4.04 -12.87
N ILE A 42 15.17 3.88 -11.85
CA ILE A 42 13.70 3.98 -11.99
C ILE A 42 13.23 5.23 -12.76
N PRO A 43 13.74 6.44 -12.47
CA PRO A 43 13.28 7.67 -13.14
C PRO A 43 13.42 7.64 -14.66
N VAL A 44 14.37 6.88 -15.20
CA VAL A 44 14.64 6.76 -16.65
C VAL A 44 13.49 6.07 -17.37
N PHE A 45 12.74 5.21 -16.67
CA PHE A 45 11.64 4.43 -17.25
C PHE A 45 10.28 5.15 -17.16
N PHE A 46 10.23 6.40 -16.68
CA PHE A 46 8.97 7.13 -16.57
C PHE A 46 8.55 7.64 -17.95
N PRO A 47 7.29 7.39 -18.38
CA PRO A 47 6.88 7.54 -19.77
C PRO A 47 6.76 9.00 -20.22
N ASP A 48 6.52 9.93 -19.29
CA ASP A 48 6.20 11.33 -19.58
C ASP A 48 7.08 12.30 -18.78
N LYS A 49 7.59 13.35 -19.45
CA LYS A 49 8.21 14.50 -18.77
C LYS A 49 7.11 15.36 -18.13
N PRO A 50 7.34 15.98 -16.96
CA PRO A 50 8.59 16.03 -16.17
C PRO A 50 8.65 14.99 -15.03
N MET A 51 7.98 13.84 -15.15
CA MET A 51 7.83 12.93 -14.00
C MET A 51 9.17 12.33 -13.55
N GLY A 52 10.01 11.88 -14.49
CA GLY A 52 11.34 11.36 -14.18
C GLY A 52 12.23 12.42 -13.50
N GLU A 53 12.22 13.66 -14.01
CA GLU A 53 12.94 14.79 -13.41
C GLU A 53 12.46 15.10 -11.98
N ASN A 54 11.15 15.01 -11.73
CA ASN A 54 10.58 15.18 -10.40
C ASN A 54 11.01 14.04 -9.46
N MET A 55 11.06 12.80 -9.96
CA MET A 55 11.56 11.67 -9.18
C MET A 55 13.04 11.82 -8.85
N LEU A 56 13.88 12.28 -9.78
CA LEU A 56 15.29 12.58 -9.52
C LEU A 56 15.44 13.60 -8.39
N LYS A 57 14.68 14.71 -8.43
CA LYS A 57 14.69 15.71 -7.34
C LYS A 57 14.27 15.11 -5.98
N ILE A 58 13.33 14.16 -5.97
CA ILE A 58 12.93 13.44 -4.76
C ILE A 58 14.09 12.55 -4.27
N LEU A 59 14.75 11.81 -5.16
CA LEU A 59 15.87 10.94 -4.83
C LEU A 59 17.10 11.73 -4.34
N ASP A 60 17.37 12.90 -4.91
CA ASP A 60 18.44 13.80 -4.46
C ASP A 60 18.17 14.33 -3.05
N LYS A 61 16.91 14.70 -2.77
CA LYS A 61 16.51 15.22 -1.46
C LYS A 61 16.38 14.12 -0.40
N TYR A 62 15.99 12.92 -0.80
CA TYR A 62 15.69 11.78 0.07
C TYR A 62 16.40 10.51 -0.43
N PRO A 63 17.74 10.47 -0.40
CA PRO A 63 18.51 9.38 -0.97
C PRO A 63 18.20 8.06 -0.25
N VAL A 64 18.18 6.96 -1.02
CA VAL A 64 17.86 5.62 -0.50
C VAL A 64 18.99 5.02 0.34
N THR A 65 20.24 5.45 0.12
CA THR A 65 21.47 4.89 0.71
C THR A 65 21.39 4.62 2.23
N PRO A 66 21.01 5.58 3.10
CA PRO A 66 20.94 5.31 4.55
C PRO A 66 19.85 4.30 4.93
N TYR A 67 18.84 4.11 4.08
CA TYR A 67 17.71 3.23 4.32
C TYR A 67 17.96 1.79 3.84
N LEU A 68 19.01 1.54 3.05
CA LEU A 68 19.40 0.19 2.64
C LEU A 68 20.13 -0.60 3.74
N SER A 69 20.26 -0.03 4.94
CA SER A 69 20.88 -0.68 6.11
C SER A 69 20.07 -1.86 6.65
N SER A 70 18.73 -1.83 6.54
CA SER A 70 17.84 -2.90 7.01
C SER A 70 16.55 -2.97 6.17
N ARG A 71 15.87 -4.13 6.22
CA ARG A 71 14.51 -4.32 5.66
C ARG A 71 13.53 -3.24 6.12
N MET A 72 13.43 -3.01 7.43
CA MET A 72 12.48 -2.06 7.99
C MET A 72 12.76 -0.63 7.50
N SER A 73 14.02 -0.22 7.46
CA SER A 73 14.41 1.09 6.94
C SER A 73 14.04 1.26 5.48
N PHE A 74 14.29 0.25 4.65
CA PHE A 74 13.96 0.29 3.23
C PHE A 74 12.44 0.29 2.97
N MET A 75 11.67 -0.53 3.72
CA MET A 75 10.20 -0.50 3.67
C MET A 75 9.63 0.88 4.00
N LYS A 76 10.13 1.52 5.07
CA LYS A 76 9.70 2.87 5.45
C LYS A 76 10.06 3.91 4.39
N TRP A 77 11.22 3.78 3.76
CA TRP A 77 11.64 4.65 2.68
C TRP A 77 10.73 4.52 1.45
N VAL A 78 10.45 3.29 0.99
CA VAL A 78 9.53 3.06 -0.15
C VAL A 78 8.14 3.66 0.14
N HIS A 79 7.60 3.44 1.33
CA HIS A 79 6.32 4.04 1.75
C HIS A 79 6.35 5.57 1.77
N PHE A 80 7.45 6.14 2.28
CA PHE A 80 7.64 7.58 2.31
C PHE A 80 7.67 8.19 0.90
N ILE A 81 8.39 7.58 -0.04
CA ILE A 81 8.46 8.04 -1.44
C ILE A 81 7.08 7.94 -2.11
N LYS A 82 6.37 6.82 -1.95
CA LYS A 82 5.00 6.65 -2.42
C LYS A 82 4.06 7.74 -1.91
N THR A 83 4.14 8.00 -0.61
CA THR A 83 3.34 9.03 0.07
C THR A 83 3.66 10.43 -0.44
N HIS A 84 4.93 10.73 -0.70
CA HIS A 84 5.36 12.01 -1.25
C HIS A 84 4.73 12.26 -2.63
N ILE A 85 4.78 11.26 -3.52
CA ILE A 85 4.17 11.34 -4.86
C ILE A 85 2.64 11.43 -4.77
N LYS A 86 1.99 10.63 -3.92
CA LYS A 86 0.54 10.72 -3.66
C LYS A 86 0.11 12.11 -3.22
N ARG A 87 0.89 12.77 -2.35
CA ARG A 87 0.62 14.14 -1.89
C ARG A 87 0.64 15.13 -3.06
N GLN A 88 1.60 15.00 -3.97
CA GLN A 88 1.65 15.84 -5.19
C GLN A 88 0.43 15.61 -6.10
N MET A 89 -0.11 14.39 -6.12
CA MET A 89 -1.34 14.04 -6.86
C MET A 89 -2.64 14.33 -6.10
N LYS A 90 -2.57 14.91 -4.89
CA LYS A 90 -3.72 15.17 -3.99
C LYS A 90 -4.52 13.89 -3.65
N GLU A 91 -3.83 12.77 -3.51
CA GLU A 91 -4.42 11.49 -3.12
C GLU A 91 -4.38 11.26 -1.60
N PRO A 92 -5.30 10.46 -1.04
CA PRO A 92 -5.28 10.11 0.38
C PRO A 92 -4.00 9.34 0.73
N ILE A 93 -3.52 9.61 1.94
CA ILE A 93 -2.29 9.05 2.49
C ILE A 93 -2.65 8.23 3.72
N ASP A 94 -2.10 7.02 3.77
CA ASP A 94 -2.19 6.14 4.93
C ASP A 94 -0.88 6.20 5.73
N ASN A 95 -0.96 5.95 7.04
CA ASN A 95 0.26 5.75 7.81
C ASN A 95 0.94 4.43 7.42
N PHE A 96 2.22 4.28 7.77
CA PHE A 96 3.01 3.13 7.33
C PHE A 96 2.42 1.78 7.74
N TYR A 97 1.95 1.65 8.99
CA TYR A 97 1.45 0.38 9.50
C TYR A 97 0.07 0.02 8.92
N GLU A 98 -0.85 0.99 8.84
CA GLU A 98 -2.14 0.83 8.17
C GLU A 98 -1.96 0.43 6.70
N HIS A 99 -1.02 1.08 6.02
CA HIS A 99 -0.72 0.77 4.63
C HIS A 99 -0.15 -0.64 4.47
N LEU A 100 0.78 -1.03 5.36
CA LEU A 100 1.37 -2.36 5.34
C LEU A 100 0.33 -3.45 5.61
N GLU A 101 -0.60 -3.21 6.54
CA GLU A 101 -1.73 -4.12 6.80
C GLU A 101 -2.60 -4.28 5.55
N LYS A 102 -3.07 -3.16 4.95
CA LYS A 102 -3.83 -3.17 3.69
C LYS A 102 -3.08 -3.88 2.57
N TYR A 103 -1.76 -3.74 2.52
CA TYR A 103 -0.93 -4.41 1.53
C TYR A 103 -0.97 -5.94 1.72
N TYR A 104 -0.80 -6.44 2.94
CA TYR A 104 -0.88 -7.88 3.23
C TYR A 104 -2.27 -8.47 3.01
N GLU A 105 -3.34 -7.69 3.22
CA GLU A 105 -4.71 -8.11 2.89
C GLU A 105 -4.84 -8.52 1.42
N ASN A 106 -4.12 -7.86 0.51
CA ASN A 106 -4.14 -8.19 -0.92
C ASN A 106 -3.52 -9.57 -1.24
N TYR A 107 -2.72 -10.14 -0.33
CA TYR A 107 -2.13 -11.48 -0.49
C TYR A 107 -2.97 -12.58 0.16
N LYS A 108 -4.05 -12.25 0.86
CA LYS A 108 -4.92 -13.27 1.45
C LYS A 108 -5.55 -14.13 0.35
N PRO A 109 -5.50 -15.48 0.46
CA PRO A 109 -6.17 -16.37 -0.48
C PRO A 109 -7.66 -16.02 -0.59
N GLN A 110 -8.17 -15.91 -1.82
CA GLN A 110 -9.57 -15.55 -2.07
C GLN A 110 -10.55 -16.48 -1.36
N LYS A 111 -10.21 -17.77 -1.19
CA LYS A 111 -11.03 -18.72 -0.42
C LYS A 111 -11.23 -18.27 1.03
N ILE A 112 -10.18 -17.80 1.69
CA ILE A 112 -10.22 -17.32 3.08
C ILE A 112 -11.02 -16.03 3.15
N VAL A 113 -10.74 -15.08 2.25
CA VAL A 113 -11.48 -13.81 2.16
C VAL A 113 -12.98 -14.05 1.93
N ASN A 114 -13.35 -14.98 1.06
CA ASN A 114 -14.75 -15.33 0.78
C ASN A 114 -15.44 -16.01 1.97
N GLN A 115 -14.72 -16.86 2.71
CA GLN A 115 -15.22 -17.47 3.94
C GLN A 115 -15.44 -16.43 5.04
N GLU A 116 -14.49 -15.53 5.25
CA GLU A 116 -14.61 -14.43 6.22
C GLU A 116 -15.76 -13.49 5.87
N ASN A 117 -15.88 -13.11 4.59
CA ASN A 117 -16.98 -12.29 4.09
C ASN A 117 -18.33 -12.97 4.27
N SER A 118 -18.42 -14.27 3.98
CA SER A 118 -19.65 -15.05 4.21
C SER A 118 -20.03 -15.07 5.69
N LYS A 119 -19.08 -15.40 6.58
CA LYS A 119 -19.29 -15.36 8.05
C LYS A 119 -19.73 -13.97 8.53
N ARG A 120 -19.12 -12.91 7.98
CA ARG A 120 -19.46 -11.52 8.30
C ARG A 120 -20.88 -11.17 7.86
N LYS A 121 -21.28 -11.56 6.65
CA LYS A 121 -22.67 -11.40 6.16
C LYS A 121 -23.67 -12.12 7.07
N PHE A 122 -23.40 -13.37 7.45
CA PHE A 122 -24.26 -14.11 8.38
C PHE A 122 -24.43 -13.37 9.71
N ARG A 123 -23.35 -12.83 10.29
CA ARG A 123 -23.42 -12.03 11.53
C ARG A 123 -24.30 -10.79 11.39
N TYR A 124 -24.18 -10.04 10.28
CA TYR A 124 -25.03 -8.88 10.04
C TYR A 124 -26.50 -9.24 9.86
N ILE A 125 -26.79 -10.35 9.16
CA ILE A 125 -28.16 -10.85 9.01
C ILE A 125 -28.76 -11.21 10.37
N HIS A 126 -28.01 -11.92 11.23
CA HIS A 126 -28.47 -12.27 12.58
C HIS A 126 -28.72 -11.04 13.44
N PHE A 127 -27.82 -10.05 13.39
CA PHE A 127 -28.00 -8.80 14.11
C PHE A 127 -29.24 -8.02 13.63
N GLY A 128 -29.44 -7.92 12.31
CA GLY A 128 -30.62 -7.28 11.73
C GLY A 128 -31.94 -7.94 12.13
N LEU A 129 -31.98 -9.29 12.15
CA LEU A 129 -33.12 -10.04 12.66
C LEU A 129 -33.41 -9.73 14.13
N LEU A 130 -32.38 -9.71 14.98
CA LEU A 130 -32.52 -9.42 16.41
C LEU A 130 -33.10 -8.02 16.65
N VAL A 131 -32.59 -7.01 15.93
CA VAL A 131 -33.11 -5.64 15.98
C VAL A 131 -34.57 -5.57 15.51
N SER A 132 -34.93 -6.28 14.43
CA SER A 132 -36.30 -6.31 13.93
C SER A 132 -37.30 -6.91 14.93
N ILE A 133 -36.90 -7.96 15.66
CA ILE A 133 -37.72 -8.57 16.70
C ILE A 133 -37.92 -7.60 17.87
N LEU A 134 -36.86 -6.93 18.33
CA LEU A 134 -36.94 -5.93 19.40
C LEU A 134 -37.86 -4.77 19.02
N LEU A 135 -37.79 -4.28 17.79
CA LEU A 135 -38.68 -3.24 17.28
C LEU A 135 -40.14 -3.72 17.21
N GLY A 136 -40.38 -4.96 16.80
CA GLY A 136 -41.72 -5.56 16.79
C GLY A 136 -42.32 -5.67 18.20
N ILE A 137 -41.53 -6.12 19.18
CA ILE A 137 -41.96 -6.18 20.59
C ILE A 137 -42.28 -4.79 21.10
N PHE A 138 -41.41 -3.80 20.85
CA PHE A 138 -41.63 -2.41 21.26
C PHE A 138 -42.91 -1.82 20.64
N TYR A 139 -43.17 -2.10 19.36
CA TYR A 139 -44.38 -1.65 18.68
C TYR A 139 -45.66 -2.25 19.30
N ILE A 140 -45.64 -3.54 19.63
CA ILE A 140 -46.78 -4.21 20.30
C ILE A 140 -46.98 -3.65 21.71
N TYR A 141 -45.91 -3.36 22.45
CA TYR A 141 -46.00 -2.85 23.82
C TYR A 141 -46.47 -1.39 23.91
N LYS A 142 -46.24 -0.60 22.85
CA LYS A 142 -46.67 0.80 22.75
C LYS A 142 -48.12 0.94 22.25
N LYS A 143 -48.69 -0.12 21.66
CA LYS A 143 -50.07 -0.20 21.20
C LYS A 143 -50.97 -0.69 22.33
#